data_AF-A0A7E5X2Z7-F1
#
_entry.id   AF-A0A7E5X2Z7-F1
#
_cell.length_a   1.000
_cell.length_b   1.000
_cell.length_c   1.000
_cell.angle_alpha   90.00
_cell.angle_beta   90.00
_cell.angle_gamma   90.00
#
_symmetry.space_group_name_H-M   'P 1'
#
loop_
_entity.id
_entity.type
_entity.pdbx_description
1 polymer ?
#
loop_
_entity_poly.entity_id
_entity_poly.type
_entity_poly.pdbx_seq_one_letter_code
_entity_poly.pdbx_strand_id
1 'polypeptide(L)'
;MAECTELENSPITLLPNEILYIILKNNSCREILNFGATCKRFHAVVNADQSLWKEKLKKTSPPDVYNLTEKYGNGQWLKEIKRYFTVKHAVHAELLLMSSKYYWRTTEISILDIKEFFTLALSYNSNHYYVVTTLKDIINIGNECLSLNYNHRPYTLTELYYAKIVLRYLTQTYFAIKWFQNRMRNVLTPELVLNFFIEWIDTDRVHADEDIEATFRDMIEHVEKRYPRSFHPEYTVLEKVLKGFIRPSNLLAAVSDVIYRVNLILNREPASLDTLDIPRVWQTRRGNIIAVAVIFQAVASRCGVHCELIAFPNHLFLEWRDPETPGVVYKIDPLSGSISQKGRCPYSRRGALMRDDIKFCPDTFLQYIVTAFLMSMGAQKSRSTLHARNLQDFLSTDCAEDNPYKYYQAFLLDYDNLPVMSITLNPLFLDDSHLKMLEHLMMITHSPAPVTRPAKVTARNGDVKFAVGMICYHQRYNYACVILGWDPICSIDMGNRQEFQSLRLGLKQTFYNVVAIDQSERYVAQEYLIDVPNPNRLHHLEDVIAKYFTHYDGYCYVPNEELESEYPDDGPIRAVYKDKFELRNERLRAQAVAAQVN
;
A
#
# COMPACT_ATOMS: atom_id res chain seq x y z
N MET A 1 -48.36 20.75 -60.98
CA MET A 1 -48.32 19.47 -60.22
C MET A 1 -47.19 18.64 -60.79
N ALA A 2 -46.03 18.67 -60.14
CA ALA A 2 -44.96 17.69 -60.29
C ALA A 2 -44.12 17.81 -59.00
N GLU A 3 -44.41 16.86 -58.11
CA GLU A 3 -43.52 16.20 -57.16
C GLU A 3 -42.64 17.05 -56.24
N CYS A 4 -43.14 17.26 -55.02
CA CYS A 4 -42.32 17.28 -53.81
C CYS A 4 -41.53 15.96 -53.74
N THR A 5 -40.23 16.01 -54.02
CA THR A 5 -39.32 14.90 -53.70
C THR A 5 -39.21 14.79 -52.18
N GLU A 6 -39.71 13.67 -51.66
CA GLU A 6 -39.47 13.19 -50.31
C GLU A 6 -37.96 13.19 -50.04
N LEU A 7 -37.54 13.79 -48.93
CA LEU A 7 -36.22 13.53 -48.36
C LEU A 7 -36.15 12.05 -48.00
N GLU A 8 -35.65 11.22 -48.91
CA GLU A 8 -35.40 9.80 -48.68
C GLU A 8 -34.48 9.67 -47.45
N ASN A 9 -35.03 9.14 -46.36
CA ASN A 9 -34.27 8.75 -45.17
C ASN A 9 -33.26 7.67 -45.57
N SER A 10 -32.06 8.08 -45.98
CA SER A 10 -30.96 7.18 -46.31
C SER A 10 -30.62 6.34 -45.07
N PRO A 11 -30.80 5.01 -45.09
CA PRO A 11 -30.51 4.19 -43.92
C PRO A 11 -29.02 4.21 -43.59
N ILE A 12 -28.70 4.11 -42.30
CA ILE A 12 -27.31 4.06 -41.79
C ILE A 12 -26.46 2.95 -42.46
N THR A 13 -27.12 1.93 -43.01
CA THR A 13 -26.52 0.83 -43.79
C THR A 13 -25.94 1.24 -45.15
N LEU A 14 -26.16 2.47 -45.61
CA LEU A 14 -25.57 3.02 -46.85
C LEU A 14 -24.41 3.98 -46.58
N LEU A 15 -24.18 4.39 -45.33
CA LEU A 15 -23.08 5.32 -45.01
C LEU A 15 -21.72 4.67 -45.29
N PRO A 16 -20.74 5.43 -45.84
CA PRO A 16 -19.36 4.98 -45.97
C PRO A 16 -18.71 4.62 -44.63
N ASN A 17 -17.67 3.77 -44.66
CA ASN A 17 -17.03 3.30 -43.44
C ASN A 17 -16.35 4.44 -42.65
N GLU A 18 -15.89 5.48 -43.34
CA GLU A 18 -15.28 6.69 -42.77
C GLU A 18 -16.28 7.47 -41.91
N ILE A 19 -17.54 7.55 -42.35
CA ILE A 19 -18.61 8.20 -41.60
C ILE A 19 -19.01 7.33 -40.39
N LEU A 20 -19.10 6.02 -40.59
CA LEU A 20 -19.35 5.08 -39.49
C LEU A 20 -18.25 5.16 -38.42
N TYR A 21 -16.98 5.29 -38.82
CA TYR A 21 -15.86 5.49 -37.90
C TYR A 21 -16.04 6.77 -37.05
N ILE A 22 -16.35 7.91 -37.68
CA ILE A 22 -16.56 9.19 -36.97
C ILE A 22 -17.68 9.08 -35.95
N ILE A 23 -18.77 8.38 -36.29
CA ILE A 23 -19.89 8.14 -35.38
C ILE A 23 -19.42 7.27 -34.20
N LEU A 24 -18.90 6.08 -34.50
CA LEU A 24 -18.52 5.07 -33.49
C LEU A 24 -17.40 5.56 -32.55
N LYS A 25 -16.52 6.43 -33.02
CA LYS A 25 -15.44 7.07 -32.23
C LYS A 25 -15.96 7.83 -31.00
N ASN A 26 -17.22 8.22 -30.96
CA ASN A 26 -17.83 8.92 -29.82
C ASN A 26 -18.66 8.00 -28.89
N ASN A 27 -18.89 6.74 -29.27
CA ASN A 27 -19.68 5.78 -28.48
C ASN A 27 -18.86 4.99 -27.45
N SER A 28 -19.51 4.39 -26.46
CA SER A 28 -18.82 3.46 -25.54
C SER A 28 -18.40 2.17 -26.27
N CYS A 29 -17.39 1.45 -25.74
CA CYS A 29 -16.98 0.16 -26.30
C CYS A 29 -18.15 -0.84 -26.40
N ARG A 30 -19.06 -0.82 -25.42
CA ARG A 30 -20.25 -1.67 -25.40
C ARG A 30 -21.21 -1.35 -26.54
N GLU A 31 -21.49 -0.07 -26.77
CA GLU A 31 -22.36 0.36 -27.87
C GLU A 31 -21.79 -0.01 -29.25
N ILE A 32 -20.46 0.12 -29.42
CA ILE A 32 -19.78 -0.25 -30.66
C ILE A 32 -19.91 -1.76 -30.92
N LEU A 33 -19.73 -2.59 -29.89
CA LEU A 33 -19.91 -4.03 -30.01
C LEU A 33 -21.37 -4.41 -30.31
N ASN A 34 -22.33 -3.75 -29.65
CA ASN A 34 -23.76 -3.93 -29.93
C ASN A 34 -24.10 -3.53 -31.38
N PHE A 35 -23.57 -2.42 -31.87
CA PHE A 35 -23.70 -1.99 -33.26
C PHE A 35 -23.16 -3.05 -34.22
N GLY A 36 -21.96 -3.58 -33.94
CA GLY A 36 -21.37 -4.68 -34.70
C GLY A 36 -22.21 -5.96 -34.70
N ALA A 37 -22.98 -6.22 -33.64
CA ALA A 37 -23.86 -7.39 -33.53
C ALA A 37 -25.14 -7.29 -34.38
N THR A 38 -25.48 -6.13 -34.93
CA THR A 38 -26.74 -5.93 -35.66
C THR A 38 -26.75 -6.51 -37.07
N CYS A 39 -25.63 -6.47 -37.80
CA CYS A 39 -25.54 -7.04 -39.15
C CYS A 39 -24.11 -7.41 -39.56
N LYS A 40 -23.97 -8.25 -40.60
CA LYS A 40 -22.68 -8.74 -41.10
C LYS A 40 -21.73 -7.61 -41.54
N ARG A 41 -22.27 -6.56 -42.19
CA ARG A 41 -21.48 -5.40 -42.63
C ARG A 41 -20.87 -4.67 -41.44
N PHE A 42 -21.67 -4.33 -40.44
CA PHE A 42 -21.21 -3.62 -39.25
C PHE A 42 -20.29 -4.47 -38.40
N HIS A 43 -20.54 -5.78 -38.30
CA HIS A 43 -19.61 -6.72 -37.68
C HIS A 43 -18.23 -6.66 -38.35
N ALA A 44 -18.17 -6.63 -39.69
CA ALA A 44 -16.92 -6.53 -40.42
C ALA A 44 -16.21 -5.19 -40.18
N VAL A 45 -16.95 -4.07 -40.22
CA VAL A 45 -16.41 -2.72 -39.93
C VAL A 45 -15.81 -2.68 -38.53
N VAL A 46 -16.58 -3.10 -37.52
CA VAL A 46 -16.17 -3.06 -36.11
C VAL A 46 -14.97 -3.96 -35.84
N ASN A 47 -14.88 -5.15 -36.45
CA ASN A 47 -13.73 -6.04 -36.21
C ASN A 47 -12.47 -5.66 -37.01
N ALA A 48 -12.62 -5.07 -38.20
CA ALA A 48 -11.50 -4.69 -39.05
C ALA A 48 -10.84 -3.37 -38.62
N ASP A 49 -11.61 -2.45 -38.04
CA ASP A 49 -11.13 -1.11 -37.71
C ASP A 49 -10.28 -1.05 -36.44
N GLN A 50 -9.00 -1.37 -36.60
CA GLN A 50 -8.03 -1.34 -35.51
C GLN A 50 -7.68 0.09 -35.04
N SER A 51 -7.85 1.11 -35.90
CA SER A 51 -7.63 2.51 -35.53
C SER A 51 -8.71 3.02 -34.57
N LEU A 52 -9.96 2.58 -34.75
CA LEU A 52 -11.04 2.83 -33.79
C LEU A 52 -10.68 2.28 -32.42
N TRP A 53 -10.28 1.02 -32.34
CA TRP A 53 -9.95 0.38 -31.07
C TRP A 53 -8.68 0.93 -30.42
N LYS A 54 -7.68 1.32 -31.21
CA LYS A 54 -6.50 2.05 -30.72
C LYS A 54 -6.91 3.34 -30.01
N GLU A 55 -7.80 4.12 -30.60
CA GLU A 55 -8.29 5.34 -29.99
C GLU A 55 -9.16 5.08 -28.76
N LYS A 56 -10.00 4.04 -28.78
CA LYS A 56 -10.81 3.66 -27.63
C LYS A 56 -9.95 3.24 -26.46
N LEU A 57 -8.92 2.43 -26.69
CA LEU A 57 -7.99 2.05 -25.63
C LEU A 57 -7.34 3.30 -25.04
N LYS A 58 -6.80 4.20 -25.87
CA LYS A 58 -6.19 5.46 -25.43
C LYS A 58 -7.10 6.32 -24.54
N LYS A 59 -8.42 6.36 -24.81
CA LYS A 59 -9.38 7.15 -24.03
C LYS A 59 -9.86 6.46 -22.76
N THR A 60 -9.90 5.13 -22.74
CA THR A 60 -10.59 4.36 -21.70
C THR A 60 -9.65 3.67 -20.71
N SER A 61 -8.40 3.42 -21.08
CA SER A 61 -7.41 2.77 -20.23
C SER A 61 -6.39 3.77 -19.66
N PRO A 62 -5.71 3.43 -18.56
CA PRO A 62 -4.55 4.18 -18.09
C PRO A 62 -3.49 4.38 -19.20
N PRO A 63 -2.71 5.48 -19.19
CA PRO A 63 -1.68 5.76 -20.19
C PRO A 63 -0.70 4.60 -20.39
N ASP A 64 -0.31 3.94 -19.30
CA ASP A 64 0.64 2.83 -19.35
C ASP A 64 0.11 1.60 -20.07
N VAL A 65 -1.20 1.31 -19.96
CA VAL A 65 -1.84 0.21 -20.70
C VAL A 65 -1.76 0.49 -22.20
N TYR A 66 -2.03 1.74 -22.61
CA TYR A 66 -1.92 2.15 -24.00
C TYR A 66 -0.46 2.06 -24.49
N ASN A 67 0.49 2.61 -23.74
CA ASN A 67 1.92 2.60 -24.07
C ASN A 67 2.46 1.16 -24.18
N LEU A 68 2.01 0.28 -23.29
CA LEU A 68 2.35 -1.13 -23.30
C LEU A 68 1.85 -1.81 -24.57
N THR A 69 0.57 -1.63 -24.91
CA THR A 69 -0.01 -2.21 -26.12
C THR A 69 0.63 -1.61 -27.38
N GLU A 70 1.03 -0.34 -27.37
CA GLU A 70 1.76 0.26 -28.49
C GLU A 70 3.15 -0.34 -28.68
N LYS A 71 3.86 -0.63 -27.58
CA LYS A 71 5.23 -1.16 -27.62
C LYS A 71 5.32 -2.66 -27.91
N TYR A 72 4.45 -3.46 -27.30
CA TYR A 72 4.51 -4.93 -27.34
C TYR A 72 3.35 -5.57 -28.10
N GLY A 73 2.34 -4.79 -28.50
CA GLY A 73 1.19 -5.31 -29.23
C GLY A 73 1.55 -5.71 -30.67
N ASN A 74 0.74 -6.62 -31.22
CA ASN A 74 0.85 -7.10 -32.60
C ASN A 74 -0.06 -6.31 -33.58
N GLY A 75 -0.53 -5.12 -33.18
CA GLY A 75 -1.47 -4.31 -33.95
C GLY A 75 -2.95 -4.75 -33.89
N GLN A 76 -3.29 -5.80 -33.13
CA GLN A 76 -4.67 -6.26 -32.93
C GLN A 76 -5.33 -5.59 -31.72
N TRP A 77 -5.55 -4.29 -31.81
CA TRP A 77 -6.12 -3.44 -30.75
C TRP A 77 -7.47 -3.91 -30.20
N LEU A 78 -8.34 -4.51 -31.04
CA LEU A 78 -9.60 -5.09 -30.55
C LEU A 78 -9.37 -6.28 -29.60
N LYS A 79 -8.38 -7.13 -29.88
CA LYS A 79 -8.06 -8.26 -29.02
C LYS A 79 -7.49 -7.78 -27.68
N GLU A 80 -6.64 -6.76 -27.74
CA GLU A 80 -5.98 -6.14 -26.60
C GLU A 80 -6.96 -5.46 -25.66
N ILE A 81 -7.88 -4.63 -26.19
CA ILE A 81 -8.91 -3.98 -25.38
C ILE A 81 -9.86 -5.01 -24.76
N LYS A 82 -10.25 -6.06 -25.51
CA LYS A 82 -11.04 -7.17 -24.98
C LYS A 82 -10.32 -7.87 -23.84
N ARG A 83 -9.02 -8.16 -23.99
CA ARG A 83 -8.22 -8.78 -22.92
C ARG A 83 -8.20 -7.93 -21.66
N TYR A 84 -7.89 -6.63 -21.79
CA TYR A 84 -7.86 -5.71 -20.65
C TYR A 84 -9.20 -5.70 -19.89
N PHE A 85 -10.32 -5.53 -20.59
CA PHE A 85 -11.64 -5.52 -19.93
C PHE A 85 -12.08 -6.89 -19.40
N THR A 86 -11.70 -7.99 -20.06
CA THR A 86 -11.97 -9.34 -19.54
C THR A 86 -11.23 -9.60 -18.24
N VAL A 87 -9.94 -9.25 -18.18
CA VAL A 87 -9.14 -9.37 -16.95
C VAL A 87 -9.73 -8.48 -15.85
N LYS A 88 -10.02 -7.21 -16.17
CA LYS A 88 -10.64 -6.28 -15.23
C LYS A 88 -11.97 -6.83 -14.67
N HIS A 89 -12.85 -7.33 -15.53
CA HIS A 89 -14.12 -7.92 -15.10
C HIS A 89 -13.91 -9.17 -14.24
N ALA A 90 -12.96 -10.05 -14.61
CA ALA A 90 -12.66 -11.25 -13.84
C ALA A 90 -12.14 -10.91 -12.42
N VAL A 91 -11.25 -9.92 -12.30
CA VAL A 91 -10.80 -9.40 -10.98
C VAL A 91 -11.97 -8.91 -10.14
N HIS A 92 -12.85 -8.09 -10.72
CA HIS A 92 -14.04 -7.61 -10.01
C HIS A 92 -14.96 -8.75 -9.56
N ALA A 93 -15.22 -9.73 -10.44
CA ALA A 93 -16.09 -10.86 -10.14
C ALA A 93 -15.53 -11.73 -9.01
N GLU A 94 -14.23 -12.10 -9.08
CA GLU A 94 -13.61 -12.88 -8.01
C GLU A 94 -13.55 -12.11 -6.69
N LEU A 95 -13.29 -10.80 -6.72
CA LEU A 95 -13.26 -9.96 -5.52
C LEU A 95 -14.60 -9.93 -4.79
N LEU A 96 -15.71 -9.86 -5.53
CA LEU A 96 -17.07 -9.85 -4.95
C LEU A 96 -17.43 -11.16 -4.23
N LEU A 97 -16.77 -12.27 -4.58
CA LEU A 97 -16.99 -13.57 -3.95
C LEU A 97 -16.16 -13.76 -2.68
N MET A 98 -15.15 -12.93 -2.44
CA MET A 98 -14.17 -13.12 -1.35
C MET A 98 -14.82 -13.12 0.03
N SER A 99 -15.76 -12.21 0.30
CA SER A 99 -16.44 -12.15 1.61
C SER A 99 -17.15 -13.46 1.92
N SER A 100 -18.02 -13.91 1.00
CA SER A 100 -18.78 -15.14 1.15
C SER A 100 -17.90 -16.39 1.33
N LYS A 101 -16.72 -16.43 0.70
CA LYS A 101 -15.77 -17.55 0.79
C LYS A 101 -14.98 -17.54 2.10
N TYR A 102 -14.55 -16.36 2.58
CA TYR A 102 -13.50 -16.25 3.60
C TYR A 102 -13.91 -15.53 4.89
N TYR A 103 -15.13 -14.98 4.99
CA TYR A 103 -15.59 -14.27 6.18
C TYR A 103 -15.46 -15.12 7.45
N TRP A 104 -15.89 -16.38 7.39
CA TRP A 104 -15.88 -17.32 8.51
C TRP A 104 -14.49 -17.84 8.88
N ARG A 105 -13.44 -17.47 8.14
CA ARG A 105 -12.08 -17.87 8.45
C ARG A 105 -11.54 -17.09 9.63
N THR A 106 -10.89 -17.80 10.57
CA THR A 106 -10.20 -17.21 11.73
C THR A 106 -8.70 -17.10 11.51
N THR A 107 -8.11 -17.94 10.66
CA THR A 107 -6.73 -17.78 10.17
C THR A 107 -6.66 -16.69 9.09
N GLU A 108 -5.46 -16.17 8.85
CA GLU A 108 -5.25 -15.25 7.74
C GLU A 108 -5.52 -15.92 6.38
N ILE A 109 -5.89 -15.09 5.39
CA ILE A 109 -6.03 -15.52 4.00
C ILE A 109 -4.62 -15.73 3.44
N SER A 110 -4.36 -16.93 2.96
CA SER A 110 -3.07 -17.33 2.42
C SER A 110 -2.96 -17.02 0.92
N ILE A 111 -1.76 -17.18 0.37
CA ILE A 111 -1.55 -17.02 -1.08
C ILE A 111 -2.32 -18.08 -1.89
N LEU A 112 -2.53 -19.28 -1.34
CA LEU A 112 -3.21 -20.37 -2.03
C LEU A 112 -4.71 -20.11 -2.16
N ASP A 113 -5.28 -19.29 -1.28
CA ASP A 113 -6.68 -18.89 -1.35
C ASP A 113 -6.97 -17.92 -2.48
N ILE A 114 -5.96 -17.15 -2.88
CA ILE A 114 -6.05 -16.17 -3.96
C ILE A 114 -5.42 -16.69 -5.26
N LYS A 115 -5.21 -18.01 -5.36
CA LYS A 115 -4.60 -18.67 -6.53
C LYS A 115 -5.29 -18.30 -7.85
N GLU A 116 -6.60 -18.04 -7.83
CA GLU A 116 -7.38 -17.63 -9.01
C GLU A 116 -6.92 -16.27 -9.56
N PHE A 117 -6.53 -15.35 -8.68
CA PHE A 117 -5.94 -14.07 -9.08
C PHE A 117 -4.55 -14.27 -9.69
N PHE A 118 -3.75 -15.20 -9.15
CA PHE A 118 -2.45 -15.57 -9.72
C PHE A 118 -2.60 -16.23 -11.09
N THR A 119 -3.52 -17.18 -11.25
CA THR A 119 -3.81 -17.81 -12.56
C THR A 119 -4.20 -16.74 -13.59
N LEU A 120 -5.03 -15.77 -13.20
CA LEU A 120 -5.37 -14.65 -14.06
C LEU A 120 -4.16 -13.77 -14.39
N ALA A 121 -3.38 -13.38 -13.38
CA ALA A 121 -2.20 -12.52 -13.52
C ALA A 121 -1.09 -13.17 -14.35
N LEU A 122 -0.92 -14.48 -14.26
CA LEU A 122 0.17 -15.23 -14.90
C LEU A 122 -0.21 -15.83 -16.26
N SER A 123 -1.48 -15.72 -16.67
CA SER A 123 -1.95 -16.26 -17.95
C SER A 123 -1.39 -15.56 -19.20
N TYR A 124 -0.87 -14.34 -19.06
CA TYR A 124 -0.22 -13.60 -20.14
C TYR A 124 0.75 -12.55 -19.58
N ASN A 125 1.79 -12.21 -20.34
CA ASN A 125 2.89 -11.32 -19.94
C ASN A 125 2.45 -9.93 -19.42
N SER A 126 1.34 -9.38 -19.94
CA SER A 126 0.76 -8.10 -19.50
C SER A 126 -0.34 -8.23 -18.44
N ASN A 127 -0.83 -9.45 -18.17
CA ASN A 127 -1.98 -9.62 -17.28
C ASN A 127 -1.63 -9.34 -15.82
N HIS A 128 -0.39 -9.60 -15.38
CA HIS A 128 0.06 -9.24 -14.03
C HIS A 128 -0.10 -7.73 -13.79
N TYR A 129 0.33 -6.92 -14.76
CA TYR A 129 0.13 -5.46 -14.73
C TYR A 129 -1.35 -5.09 -14.67
N TYR A 130 -2.19 -5.71 -15.52
CA TYR A 130 -3.63 -5.42 -15.56
C TYR A 130 -4.34 -5.76 -14.24
N VAL A 131 -3.99 -6.88 -13.61
CA VAL A 131 -4.56 -7.27 -12.30
C VAL A 131 -4.12 -6.27 -11.23
N VAL A 132 -2.82 -5.98 -11.14
CA VAL A 132 -2.27 -5.03 -10.15
C VAL A 132 -2.88 -3.63 -10.32
N THR A 133 -2.93 -3.08 -11.53
CA THR A 133 -3.52 -1.75 -11.76
C THR A 133 -5.02 -1.75 -11.47
N THR A 134 -5.74 -2.82 -11.79
CA THR A 134 -7.18 -2.91 -11.49
C THR A 134 -7.43 -2.91 -9.99
N LEU A 135 -6.63 -3.65 -9.21
CA LEU A 135 -6.74 -3.66 -7.74
C LEU A 135 -6.43 -2.28 -7.14
N LYS A 136 -5.36 -1.61 -7.64
CA LYS A 136 -5.03 -0.24 -7.24
C LYS A 136 -6.16 0.74 -7.57
N ASP A 137 -6.74 0.66 -8.77
CA ASP A 137 -7.88 1.48 -9.17
C ASP A 137 -9.08 1.27 -8.23
N ILE A 138 -9.39 0.01 -7.87
CA ILE A 138 -10.49 -0.30 -6.94
C ILE A 138 -10.24 0.33 -5.57
N ILE A 139 -9.01 0.26 -5.06
CA ILE A 139 -8.64 0.83 -3.76
C ILE A 139 -8.73 2.36 -3.82
N ASN A 140 -8.19 3.00 -4.86
CA ASN A 140 -8.19 4.45 -5.01
C ASN A 140 -9.61 5.00 -5.17
N ILE A 141 -10.38 4.48 -6.12
CA ILE A 141 -11.78 4.86 -6.34
C ILE A 141 -12.61 4.56 -5.08
N GLY A 142 -12.37 3.43 -4.44
CA GLY A 142 -13.04 3.06 -3.19
C GLY A 142 -12.81 4.05 -2.07
N ASN A 143 -11.57 4.47 -1.85
CA ASN A 143 -11.23 5.48 -0.84
C ASN A 143 -11.90 6.83 -1.17
N GLU A 144 -11.91 7.23 -2.44
CA GLU A 144 -12.61 8.45 -2.89
C GLU A 144 -14.12 8.35 -2.65
N CYS A 145 -14.78 7.28 -3.10
CA CYS A 145 -16.20 7.02 -2.88
C CYS A 145 -16.56 7.07 -1.38
N LEU A 146 -15.80 6.37 -0.55
CA LEU A 146 -16.02 6.34 0.90
C LEU A 146 -15.78 7.71 1.55
N SER A 147 -14.87 8.54 1.05
CA SER A 147 -14.67 9.90 1.55
C SER A 147 -15.88 10.82 1.27
N LEU A 148 -16.57 10.56 0.16
CA LEU A 148 -17.76 11.27 -0.29
C LEU A 148 -19.08 10.63 0.19
N ASN A 149 -19.00 9.61 1.06
CA ASN A 149 -20.14 8.79 1.53
C ASN A 149 -20.93 8.09 0.40
N TYR A 150 -20.32 7.89 -0.78
CA TYR A 150 -20.87 7.04 -1.81
C TYR A 150 -20.49 5.59 -1.55
N ASN A 151 -21.48 4.71 -1.50
CA ASN A 151 -21.29 3.28 -1.26
C ASN A 151 -21.95 2.48 -2.38
N HIS A 152 -21.16 1.68 -3.09
CA HIS A 152 -21.66 0.61 -3.94
C HIS A 152 -20.55 -0.41 -4.14
N ARG A 153 -20.91 -1.68 -4.37
CA ARG A 153 -19.90 -2.73 -4.61
C ARG A 153 -19.21 -2.50 -5.97
N PRO A 154 -17.90 -2.77 -6.10
CA PRO A 154 -16.95 -3.27 -5.10
C PRO A 154 -16.19 -2.17 -4.34
N TYR A 155 -16.74 -0.97 -4.21
CA TYR A 155 -16.09 0.19 -3.57
C TYR A 155 -16.49 0.33 -2.11
N THR A 156 -16.57 -0.79 -1.39
CA THR A 156 -16.86 -0.83 0.05
C THR A 156 -15.61 -1.24 0.83
N LEU A 157 -15.56 -0.92 2.13
CA LEU A 157 -14.47 -1.33 3.02
C LEU A 157 -14.17 -2.83 2.92
N THR A 158 -15.20 -3.69 2.83
CA THR A 158 -15.04 -5.14 2.69
C THR A 158 -14.29 -5.54 1.43
N GLU A 159 -14.69 -5.03 0.26
CA GLU A 159 -13.95 -5.35 -0.97
C GLU A 159 -12.56 -4.71 -0.99
N LEU A 160 -12.38 -3.53 -0.40
CA LEU A 160 -11.08 -2.89 -0.27
C LEU A 160 -10.13 -3.73 0.58
N TYR A 161 -10.62 -4.33 1.68
CA TYR A 161 -9.85 -5.24 2.52
C TYR A 161 -9.29 -6.42 1.71
N TYR A 162 -10.16 -7.11 0.96
CA TYR A 162 -9.74 -8.24 0.13
C TYR A 162 -8.84 -7.81 -1.03
N ALA A 163 -9.13 -6.68 -1.68
CA ALA A 163 -8.33 -6.14 -2.77
C ALA A 163 -6.89 -5.86 -2.31
N LYS A 164 -6.72 -5.25 -1.14
CA LYS A 164 -5.41 -5.01 -0.54
C LYS A 164 -4.69 -6.34 -0.22
N ILE A 165 -5.39 -7.39 0.23
CA ILE A 165 -4.76 -8.71 0.49
C ILE A 165 -4.22 -9.33 -0.80
N VAL A 166 -5.03 -9.33 -1.86
CA VAL A 166 -4.62 -9.85 -3.17
C VAL A 166 -3.45 -9.05 -3.73
N LEU A 167 -3.57 -7.72 -3.72
CA LEU A 167 -2.53 -6.81 -4.19
C LEU A 167 -1.22 -7.09 -3.47
N ARG A 168 -1.25 -7.25 -2.15
CA ARG A 168 -0.06 -7.54 -1.34
C ARG A 168 0.71 -8.76 -1.83
N TYR A 169 0.03 -9.88 -2.02
CA TYR A 169 0.73 -11.12 -2.39
C TYR A 169 1.29 -11.06 -3.82
N LEU A 170 0.57 -10.45 -4.76
CA LEU A 170 1.07 -10.21 -6.11
C LEU A 170 2.30 -9.29 -6.10
N THR A 171 2.27 -8.19 -5.33
CA THR A 171 3.39 -7.26 -5.27
C THR A 171 4.58 -7.83 -4.50
N GLN A 172 4.37 -8.51 -3.37
CA GLN A 172 5.47 -9.06 -2.56
C GLN A 172 6.18 -10.23 -3.27
N THR A 173 5.47 -11.09 -4.01
CA THR A 173 6.11 -12.11 -4.86
C THR A 173 6.95 -11.48 -5.96
N TYR A 174 6.45 -10.44 -6.62
CA TYR A 174 7.21 -9.66 -7.60
C TYR A 174 8.44 -8.98 -6.97
N PHE A 175 8.27 -8.32 -5.83
CA PHE A 175 9.34 -7.61 -5.14
C PHE A 175 10.43 -8.55 -4.60
N ALA A 176 10.09 -9.77 -4.20
CA ALA A 176 11.09 -10.77 -3.83
C ALA A 176 12.05 -11.06 -4.99
N ILE A 177 11.53 -11.18 -6.21
CA ILE A 177 12.35 -11.35 -7.42
C ILE A 177 13.15 -10.06 -7.72
N LYS A 178 12.51 -8.88 -7.65
CA LYS A 178 13.18 -7.57 -7.86
C LYS A 178 14.37 -7.41 -6.92
N TRP A 179 14.17 -7.67 -5.62
CA TRP A 179 15.20 -7.61 -4.59
C TRP A 179 16.37 -8.55 -4.91
N PHE A 180 16.07 -9.81 -5.21
CA PHE A 180 17.09 -10.81 -5.46
C PHE A 180 17.92 -10.50 -6.72
N GLN A 181 17.27 -10.09 -7.82
CA GLN A 181 17.99 -9.67 -9.03
C GLN A 181 18.89 -8.46 -8.77
N ASN A 182 18.40 -7.46 -8.04
CA ASN A 182 19.18 -6.26 -7.72
C ASN A 182 20.36 -6.56 -6.78
N ARG A 183 20.18 -7.50 -5.85
CA ARG A 183 21.25 -8.02 -4.99
C ARG A 183 22.35 -8.68 -5.81
N MET A 184 21.99 -9.56 -6.75
CA MET A 184 22.97 -10.27 -7.60
C MET A 184 23.73 -9.34 -8.55
N ARG A 185 23.07 -8.27 -9.02
CA ARG A 185 23.71 -7.23 -9.84
C ARG A 185 24.55 -6.25 -9.01
N ASN A 186 24.52 -6.36 -7.68
CA ASN A 186 25.18 -5.44 -6.75
C ASN A 186 24.79 -3.96 -6.99
N VAL A 187 23.51 -3.72 -7.29
CA VAL A 187 22.96 -2.37 -7.56
C VAL A 187 22.14 -1.80 -6.40
N LEU A 188 21.98 -2.55 -5.31
CA LEU A 188 21.22 -2.10 -4.14
C LEU A 188 21.96 -0.97 -3.42
N THR A 189 21.50 0.26 -3.61
CA THR A 189 21.94 1.45 -2.86
C THR A 189 21.08 1.65 -1.61
N PRO A 190 21.51 2.45 -0.62
CA PRO A 190 20.73 2.71 0.59
C PRO A 190 19.31 3.21 0.31
N GLU A 191 19.11 4.07 -0.69
CA GLU A 191 17.81 4.57 -1.10
C GLU A 191 16.91 3.49 -1.68
N LEU A 192 17.45 2.57 -2.47
CA LEU A 192 16.69 1.44 -3.02
C LEU A 192 16.29 0.45 -1.93
N VAL A 193 17.15 0.23 -0.94
CA VAL A 193 16.83 -0.65 0.20
C VAL A 193 15.73 -0.05 1.07
N LEU A 194 15.80 1.26 1.34
CA LEU A 194 14.76 1.96 2.09
C LEU A 194 13.44 2.01 1.32
N ASN A 195 13.48 2.26 0.00
CA ASN A 195 12.28 2.23 -0.83
C ASN A 195 11.66 0.82 -0.84
N PHE A 196 12.46 -0.22 -1.06
CA PHE A 196 11.99 -1.60 -1.03
C PHE A 196 11.29 -1.95 0.29
N PHE A 197 11.82 -1.49 1.43
CA PHE A 197 11.14 -1.65 2.71
C PHE A 197 9.75 -1.00 2.69
N ILE A 198 9.63 0.25 2.23
CA ILE A 198 8.32 0.93 2.14
C ILE A 198 7.37 0.19 1.20
N GLU A 199 7.81 -0.15 -0.01
CA GLU A 199 7.04 -0.88 -1.02
C GLU A 199 6.54 -2.25 -0.50
N TRP A 200 7.36 -2.93 0.30
CA TRP A 200 7.00 -4.22 0.88
C TRP A 200 5.91 -4.08 1.95
N ILE A 201 5.96 -3.04 2.77
CA ILE A 201 5.02 -2.86 3.90
C ILE A 201 3.71 -2.21 3.44
N ASP A 202 3.80 -1.19 2.61
CA ASP A 202 2.68 -0.39 2.11
C ASP A 202 2.53 -0.55 0.59
N THR A 203 1.81 -1.58 0.20
CA THR A 203 1.61 -1.93 -1.21
C THR A 203 0.67 -0.98 -1.95
N ASP A 204 0.01 -0.09 -1.21
CA ASP A 204 -0.87 0.94 -1.77
C ASP A 204 -0.04 2.18 -2.19
N ARG A 205 1.08 2.44 -1.51
CA ARG A 205 1.99 3.58 -1.75
C ARG A 205 3.32 3.15 -2.33
N VAL A 206 3.30 2.76 -3.59
CA VAL A 206 4.51 2.41 -4.35
C VAL A 206 5.00 3.63 -5.13
N HIS A 207 6.20 4.13 -4.79
CA HIS A 207 6.89 5.15 -5.57
C HIS A 207 7.68 4.47 -6.69
N ALA A 208 7.54 4.96 -7.92
CA ALA A 208 8.41 4.49 -8.98
C ALA A 208 9.85 4.94 -8.69
N ASP A 209 10.84 4.17 -9.15
CA ASP A 209 12.25 4.51 -8.93
C ASP A 209 12.55 5.91 -9.55
N GLU A 210 11.85 6.30 -10.61
CA GLU A 210 11.92 7.62 -11.24
C GLU A 210 11.42 8.78 -10.34
N ASP A 211 10.42 8.54 -9.49
CA ASP A 211 9.85 9.56 -8.59
C ASP A 211 10.83 9.89 -7.45
N ILE A 212 11.54 8.86 -6.96
CA ILE A 212 12.59 9.01 -5.96
C ILE A 212 13.77 9.79 -6.55
N GLU A 213 14.17 9.47 -7.79
CA GLU A 213 15.20 10.25 -8.48
C GLU A 213 14.77 11.69 -8.72
N ALA A 214 13.50 11.95 -9.02
CA ALA A 214 12.98 13.32 -9.12
C ALA A 214 13.09 14.08 -7.80
N THR A 215 12.78 13.41 -6.68
CA THR A 215 12.93 13.97 -5.34
C THR A 215 14.38 14.33 -5.05
N PHE A 216 15.34 13.46 -5.37
CA PHE A 216 16.76 13.75 -5.18
C PHE A 216 17.27 14.88 -6.09
N ARG A 217 16.78 15.00 -7.33
CA ARG A 217 17.13 16.14 -8.19
C ARG A 217 16.74 17.47 -7.55
N ASP A 218 15.53 17.58 -6.98
CA ASP A 218 15.11 18.79 -6.27
C ASP A 218 16.02 19.09 -5.06
N MET A 219 16.40 18.07 -4.28
CA MET A 219 17.34 18.25 -3.17
C MET A 219 18.71 18.77 -3.65
N ILE A 220 19.22 18.23 -4.75
CA ILE A 220 20.51 18.66 -5.33
C ILE A 220 20.43 20.12 -5.78
N GLU A 221 19.35 20.54 -6.45
CA GLU A 221 19.17 21.96 -6.84
C GLU A 221 19.25 22.91 -5.63
N HIS A 222 18.77 22.50 -4.45
CA HIS A 222 18.91 23.28 -3.22
C HIS A 222 20.36 23.36 -2.74
N VAL A 223 21.13 22.27 -2.88
CA VAL A 223 22.59 22.25 -2.61
C VAL A 223 23.32 23.18 -3.57
N GLU A 224 22.97 23.18 -4.86
CA GLU A 224 23.59 24.05 -5.86
C GLU A 224 23.34 25.53 -5.55
N LYS A 225 22.11 25.90 -5.15
CA LYS A 225 21.75 27.28 -4.77
C LYS A 225 22.54 27.81 -3.57
N ARG A 226 23.00 26.92 -2.67
CA ARG A 226 23.72 27.32 -1.46
C ARG A 226 25.16 27.78 -1.74
N TYR A 227 25.69 27.44 -2.91
CA TYR A 227 26.93 27.99 -3.41
C TYR A 227 26.66 29.36 -4.07
N PRO A 228 27.08 30.47 -3.44
CA PRO A 228 26.83 31.79 -3.99
C PRO A 228 27.53 31.92 -5.35
N ARG A 229 26.75 32.06 -6.43
CA ARG A 229 27.17 32.56 -7.77
C ARG A 229 28.56 32.07 -8.20
N SER A 230 28.70 30.76 -8.34
CA SER A 230 30.00 30.12 -8.60
C SER A 230 30.62 30.58 -9.93
N PHE A 231 31.94 30.83 -9.89
CA PHE A 231 32.85 30.68 -11.03
C PHE A 231 32.43 29.43 -11.82
N HIS A 232 32.16 29.57 -13.11
CA HIS A 232 31.68 28.53 -14.02
C HIS A 232 30.20 28.10 -13.88
N PRO A 233 29.22 28.92 -14.30
CA PRO A 233 27.81 28.54 -14.37
C PRO A 233 27.53 27.38 -15.34
N GLU A 234 28.46 27.07 -16.24
CA GLU A 234 28.35 25.99 -17.23
C GLU A 234 28.51 24.57 -16.65
N TYR A 235 29.03 24.42 -15.42
CA TYR A 235 29.28 23.11 -14.81
C TYR A 235 28.31 22.80 -13.66
N THR A 236 27.81 21.56 -13.65
CA THR A 236 27.06 20.96 -12.54
C THR A 236 27.92 20.85 -11.28
N VAL A 237 27.30 20.68 -10.10
CA VAL A 237 28.06 20.45 -8.85
C VAL A 237 28.98 19.24 -8.96
N LEU A 238 28.53 18.14 -9.57
CA LEU A 238 29.34 16.94 -9.80
C LEU A 238 30.61 17.28 -10.61
N GLU A 239 30.46 17.96 -11.74
CA GLU A 239 31.59 18.36 -12.59
C GLU A 239 32.56 19.30 -11.86
N LYS A 240 32.03 20.19 -11.01
CA LYS A 240 32.85 21.10 -10.20
C LYS A 240 33.69 20.36 -9.17
N VAL A 241 33.16 19.31 -8.55
CA VAL A 241 33.92 18.46 -7.63
C VAL A 241 34.97 17.65 -8.39
N LEU A 242 34.59 17.01 -9.51
CA LEU A 242 35.51 16.23 -10.33
C LEU A 242 36.66 17.06 -10.92
N LYS A 243 36.41 18.34 -11.23
CA LYS A 243 37.43 19.29 -11.71
C LYS A 243 38.20 19.99 -10.58
N GLY A 244 37.90 19.70 -9.31
CA GLY A 244 38.59 20.26 -8.16
C GLY A 244 38.24 21.72 -7.84
N PHE A 245 37.17 22.27 -8.42
CA PHE A 245 36.71 23.63 -8.11
C PHE A 245 36.06 23.73 -6.72
N ILE A 246 35.47 22.63 -6.24
CA ILE A 246 34.84 22.53 -4.92
C ILE A 246 35.47 21.39 -4.14
N ARG A 247 35.97 21.69 -2.93
CA ARG A 247 36.45 20.66 -2.01
C ARG A 247 35.29 19.80 -1.48
N PRO A 248 35.44 18.47 -1.39
CA PRO A 248 34.42 17.57 -0.83
C PRO A 248 33.93 17.97 0.57
N SER A 249 34.81 18.47 1.45
CA SER A 249 34.46 18.93 2.79
C SER A 249 33.50 20.13 2.79
N ASN A 250 33.70 21.09 1.89
CA ASN A 250 32.79 22.24 1.72
C ASN A 250 31.43 21.78 1.21
N LEU A 251 31.40 20.76 0.33
CA LEU A 251 30.17 20.20 -0.20
C LEU A 251 29.39 19.42 0.86
N LEU A 252 30.05 18.62 1.68
CA LEU A 252 29.40 17.97 2.83
C LEU A 252 28.82 18.99 3.80
N ALA A 253 29.49 20.13 4.02
CA ALA A 253 28.95 21.23 4.81
C ALA A 253 27.70 21.85 4.14
N ALA A 254 27.68 22.01 2.82
CA ALA A 254 26.52 22.50 2.08
C ALA A 254 25.34 21.51 2.13
N VAL A 255 25.59 20.21 1.94
CA VAL A 255 24.60 19.13 2.09
C VAL A 255 24.02 19.14 3.51
N SER A 256 24.87 19.26 4.52
CA SER A 256 24.45 19.40 5.92
C SER A 256 23.60 20.64 6.16
N ASP A 257 23.97 21.80 5.60
CA ASP A 257 23.19 23.04 5.71
C ASP A 257 21.81 22.89 5.04
N VAL A 258 21.73 22.27 3.86
CA VAL A 258 20.46 22.03 3.17
C VAL A 258 19.55 21.09 3.97
N ILE A 259 20.07 19.98 4.45
CA ILE A 259 19.28 18.96 5.16
C ILE A 259 18.82 19.46 6.53
N TYR A 260 19.73 20.02 7.34
CA TYR A 260 19.45 20.32 8.74
C TYR A 260 19.04 21.77 9.02
N ARG A 261 19.49 22.75 8.22
CA ARG A 261 19.25 24.18 8.52
C ARG A 261 18.23 24.83 7.60
N VAL A 262 18.34 24.60 6.30
CA VAL A 262 17.41 25.19 5.32
C VAL A 262 16.06 24.48 5.37
N ASN A 263 16.08 23.15 5.34
CA ASN A 263 14.85 22.35 5.31
C ASN A 263 14.37 21.90 6.69
N LEU A 264 15.17 22.13 7.75
CA LEU A 264 14.82 21.82 9.15
C LEU A 264 14.22 20.42 9.34
N ILE A 265 14.81 19.39 8.71
CA ILE A 265 14.27 18.04 8.84
C ILE A 265 14.39 17.58 10.30
N LEU A 266 13.24 17.45 10.97
CA LEU A 266 13.16 16.95 12.34
C LEU A 266 13.45 15.44 12.31
N ASN A 267 14.58 15.02 12.90
CA ASN A 267 15.11 13.65 12.82
C ASN A 267 14.89 12.80 14.09
N ARG A 268 14.05 13.28 15.01
CA ARG A 268 13.72 12.61 16.29
C ARG A 268 12.41 11.84 16.25
N GLU A 269 11.81 11.70 15.08
CA GLU A 269 10.55 10.99 14.92
C GLU A 269 10.75 9.46 15.04
N PRO A 270 9.77 8.74 15.61
CA PRO A 270 9.77 7.28 15.61
C PRO A 270 9.79 6.75 14.18
N ALA A 271 10.36 5.55 13.96
CA ALA A 271 10.40 4.93 12.65
C ALA A 271 9.00 4.43 12.25
N SER A 272 8.28 5.28 11.50
CA SER A 272 6.98 5.01 10.89
C SER A 272 7.09 5.08 9.37
N LEU A 273 6.06 4.60 8.65
CA LEU A 273 6.03 4.64 7.18
C LEU A 273 6.23 6.06 6.64
N ASP A 274 5.56 7.06 7.20
CA ASP A 274 5.65 8.45 6.74
C ASP A 274 7.03 9.08 7.00
N THR A 275 7.69 8.69 8.09
CA THR A 275 9.00 9.22 8.49
C THR A 275 10.18 8.49 7.84
N LEU A 276 9.89 7.37 7.16
CA LEU A 276 10.87 6.55 6.43
C LEU A 276 10.74 6.73 4.91
N ASP A 277 9.58 7.14 4.41
CA ASP A 277 9.31 7.45 3.00
C ASP A 277 10.05 8.73 2.55
N ILE A 278 11.03 8.57 1.65
CA ILE A 278 11.94 9.64 1.21
C ILE A 278 11.19 10.87 0.65
N PRO A 279 10.29 10.74 -0.36
CA PRO A 279 9.43 11.83 -0.81
C PRO A 279 8.67 12.52 0.32
N ARG A 280 8.06 11.77 1.25
CA ARG A 280 7.29 12.36 2.37
C ARG A 280 8.16 13.08 3.37
N VAL A 281 9.32 12.53 3.72
CA VAL A 281 10.27 13.20 4.62
C VAL A 281 10.69 14.55 4.03
N TRP A 282 10.93 14.58 2.72
CA TRP A 282 11.26 15.81 2.03
C TRP A 282 10.11 16.83 2.04
N GLN A 283 8.88 16.39 1.78
CA GLN A 283 7.71 17.29 1.77
C GLN A 283 7.32 17.80 3.16
N THR A 284 7.28 16.90 4.15
CA THR A 284 6.80 17.20 5.51
C THR A 284 7.87 17.78 6.42
N ARG A 285 9.15 17.69 6.01
CA ARG A 285 10.32 18.07 6.82
C ARG A 285 10.39 17.30 8.15
N ARG A 286 9.84 16.08 8.19
CA ARG A 286 9.85 15.20 9.36
C ARG A 286 10.33 13.83 8.94
N GLY A 287 11.43 13.38 9.51
CA GLY A 287 12.05 12.11 9.16
C GLY A 287 12.57 11.35 10.36
N ASN A 288 12.71 10.05 10.20
CA ASN A 288 13.52 9.27 11.13
C ASN A 288 15.00 9.38 10.73
N ILE A 289 15.91 9.22 11.70
CA ILE A 289 17.37 9.25 11.47
C ILE A 289 17.82 8.33 10.32
N ILE A 290 17.14 7.21 10.09
CA ILE A 290 17.39 6.28 8.98
C ILE A 290 17.22 6.97 7.63
N ALA A 291 16.05 7.57 7.38
CA ALA A 291 15.75 8.25 6.13
C ALA A 291 16.68 9.45 5.91
N VAL A 292 16.98 10.20 6.98
CA VAL A 292 17.91 11.33 6.90
C VAL A 292 19.32 10.88 6.54
N ALA A 293 19.82 9.78 7.10
CA ALA A 293 21.12 9.22 6.77
C ALA A 293 21.19 8.76 5.30
N VAL A 294 20.13 8.09 4.82
CA VAL A 294 19.98 7.68 3.41
C VAL A 294 19.96 8.90 2.49
N ILE A 295 19.15 9.92 2.79
CA ILE A 295 19.07 11.15 2.00
C ILE A 295 20.44 11.83 1.93
N PHE A 296 21.13 11.96 3.07
CA PHE A 296 22.46 12.56 3.13
C PHE A 296 23.45 11.80 2.24
N GLN A 297 23.50 10.48 2.36
CA GLN A 297 24.40 9.62 1.58
C GLN A 297 24.12 9.73 0.08
N ALA A 298 22.85 9.63 -0.30
CA ALA A 298 22.39 9.65 -1.68
C ALA A 298 22.67 10.99 -2.37
N VAL A 299 22.44 12.12 -1.67
CA VAL A 299 22.74 13.46 -2.17
C VAL A 299 24.24 13.69 -2.27
N ALA A 300 25.03 13.34 -1.25
CA ALA A 300 26.48 13.48 -1.28
C ALA A 300 27.10 12.68 -2.43
N SER A 301 26.66 11.43 -2.62
CA SER A 301 27.10 10.56 -3.71
C SER A 301 26.80 11.16 -5.09
N ARG A 302 25.57 11.64 -5.32
CA ARG A 302 25.18 12.30 -6.59
C ARG A 302 25.93 13.61 -6.84
N CYS A 303 26.39 14.28 -5.78
CA CYS A 303 27.26 15.46 -5.88
C CYS A 303 28.76 15.13 -6.05
N GLY A 304 29.13 13.85 -6.14
CA GLY A 304 30.52 13.41 -6.36
C GLY A 304 31.35 13.16 -5.10
N VAL A 305 30.73 13.13 -3.92
CA VAL A 305 31.42 12.82 -2.66
C VAL A 305 31.06 11.42 -2.21
N HIS A 306 32.07 10.56 -2.16
CA HIS A 306 31.87 9.19 -1.74
C HIS A 306 31.72 9.10 -0.22
N CYS A 307 30.51 8.77 0.22
CA CYS A 307 30.16 8.52 1.62
C CYS A 307 29.49 7.15 1.73
N GLU A 308 29.90 6.37 2.72
CA GLU A 308 29.36 5.04 3.01
C GLU A 308 28.34 5.11 4.15
N LEU A 309 27.20 4.44 3.99
CA LEU A 309 26.22 4.27 5.07
C LEU A 309 26.50 2.96 5.79
N ILE A 310 26.79 3.02 7.08
CA ILE A 310 27.09 1.85 7.89
C ILE A 310 25.98 1.62 8.91
N ALA A 311 25.39 0.44 8.86
CA ALA A 311 24.32 0.01 9.74
C ALA A 311 24.67 -1.31 10.44
N PHE A 312 24.75 -1.25 11.76
CA PHE A 312 24.81 -2.38 12.70
C PHE A 312 23.60 -2.31 13.62
N PRO A 313 23.20 -3.41 14.29
CA PRO A 313 21.98 -3.46 15.10
C PRO A 313 21.75 -2.28 16.05
N ASN A 314 22.83 -1.70 16.60
CA ASN A 314 22.76 -0.55 17.52
C ASN A 314 23.49 0.71 17.02
N HIS A 315 23.98 0.73 15.78
CA HIS A 315 24.79 1.83 15.28
C HIS A 315 24.45 2.14 13.82
N LEU A 316 23.99 3.37 13.57
CA LEU A 316 23.82 3.93 12.24
C LEU A 316 24.71 5.17 12.12
N PHE A 317 25.59 5.20 11.12
CA PHE A 317 26.42 6.37 10.85
C PHE A 317 26.92 6.38 9.42
N LEU A 318 27.44 7.53 9.03
CA LEU A 318 28.02 7.79 7.72
C LEU A 318 29.54 7.88 7.84
N GLU A 319 30.28 7.21 6.96
CA GLU A 319 31.73 7.33 6.86
C GLU A 319 32.13 8.04 5.58
N TRP A 320 32.98 9.07 5.72
CA TRP A 320 33.59 9.77 4.61
C TRP A 320 35.11 9.63 4.70
N ARG A 321 35.74 9.34 3.56
CA ARG A 321 37.19 9.30 3.43
C ARG A 321 37.61 10.46 2.55
N ASP A 322 38.43 11.34 3.09
CA ASP A 322 38.91 12.51 2.35
C ASP A 322 39.95 12.08 1.31
N PRO A 323 39.72 12.33 0.01
CA PRO A 323 40.70 12.05 -1.04
C PRO A 323 42.02 12.80 -0.82
N GLU A 324 42.00 13.97 -0.18
CA GLU A 324 43.18 14.80 0.07
C GLU A 324 44.04 14.27 1.23
N THR A 325 43.46 13.52 2.18
CA THR A 325 44.18 12.91 3.31
C THR A 325 43.98 11.40 3.38
N PRO A 326 44.74 10.63 2.58
CA PRO A 326 44.65 9.17 2.54
C PRO A 326 44.88 8.56 3.94
N GLY A 327 43.91 7.79 4.42
CA GLY A 327 44.00 7.07 5.71
C GLY A 327 43.32 7.77 6.89
N VAL A 328 42.79 8.99 6.72
CA VAL A 328 41.90 9.61 7.71
C VAL A 328 40.45 9.29 7.36
N VAL A 329 39.73 8.71 8.32
CA VAL A 329 38.30 8.42 8.20
C VAL A 329 37.53 9.40 9.07
N TYR A 330 36.52 10.03 8.48
CA TYR A 330 35.61 10.93 9.16
C TYR A 330 34.26 10.22 9.37
N LYS A 331 33.67 10.44 10.53
CA LYS A 331 32.30 10.04 10.86
C LYS A 331 31.40 11.26 10.73
N ILE A 332 30.31 11.10 9.98
CA ILE A 332 29.25 12.10 9.90
C ILE A 332 28.10 11.61 10.77
N ASP A 333 27.69 12.44 11.73
CA ASP A 333 26.57 12.17 12.61
C ASP A 333 25.25 12.47 11.90
N PRO A 334 24.37 11.48 11.65
CA PRO A 334 23.07 11.72 11.01
C PRO A 334 22.09 12.54 11.86
N LEU A 335 22.39 12.81 13.13
CA LEU A 335 21.57 13.69 13.97
C LEU A 335 21.84 15.18 13.72
N SER A 336 23.06 15.53 13.36
CA SER A 336 23.52 16.92 13.31
C SER A 336 24.18 17.31 11.99
N GLY A 337 24.55 16.33 11.16
CA GLY A 337 25.40 16.51 10.00
C GLY A 337 26.81 16.98 10.37
N SER A 338 27.22 16.85 11.64
CA SER A 338 28.55 17.22 12.08
C SER A 338 29.58 16.17 11.65
N ILE A 339 30.73 16.66 11.19
CA ILE A 339 31.83 15.82 10.71
C ILE A 339 32.88 15.76 11.83
N SER A 340 33.20 14.56 12.29
CA SER A 340 34.21 14.31 13.32
C SER A 340 35.21 13.27 12.84
N GLN A 341 36.49 13.42 13.20
CA GLN A 341 37.48 12.41 12.85
C GLN A 341 37.22 11.13 13.67
N LYS A 342 37.24 9.96 13.03
CA LYS A 342 37.07 8.67 13.72
C LYS A 342 38.24 8.49 14.69
N GLY A 343 37.96 8.57 15.98
CA GLY A 343 38.95 8.32 17.03
C GLY A 343 39.50 6.90 16.92
N ARG A 344 40.79 6.70 17.23
CA ARG A 344 41.36 5.35 17.41
C ARG A 344 40.65 4.70 18.60
N CYS A 345 39.74 3.75 18.35
CA CYS A 345 39.09 3.00 19.42
C CYS A 345 40.19 2.30 20.27
N PRO A 346 40.25 2.52 21.60
CA PRO A 346 41.25 1.86 22.45
C PRO A 346 41.12 0.33 22.46
N TYR A 347 39.92 -0.18 22.16
CA TYR A 347 39.57 -1.60 22.20
C TYR A 347 39.82 -2.37 20.89
N SER A 348 40.06 -1.68 19.76
CA SER A 348 40.32 -2.33 18.46
C SER A 348 41.79 -2.73 18.24
N ARG A 349 42.59 -2.81 19.32
CA ARG A 349 44.01 -3.25 19.27
C ARG A 349 44.20 -4.76 19.07
N ARG A 350 43.16 -5.58 19.13
CA ARG A 350 43.26 -7.03 18.89
C ARG A 350 42.66 -7.39 17.53
N GLY A 351 43.53 -7.42 16.51
CA GLY A 351 43.22 -8.02 15.21
C GLY A 351 43.70 -7.17 14.04
N ALA A 352 44.95 -7.34 13.65
CA ALA A 352 45.51 -6.80 12.39
C ALA A 352 44.93 -7.48 11.12
N LEU A 353 43.79 -8.16 11.23
CA LEU A 353 43.08 -8.89 10.17
C LEU A 353 41.69 -8.28 9.84
N MET A 354 41.33 -7.14 10.44
CA MET A 354 40.04 -6.45 10.22
C MET A 354 40.25 -4.95 9.93
N ARG A 355 41.28 -4.62 9.14
CA ARG A 355 41.44 -3.28 8.53
C ARG A 355 40.81 -3.20 7.14
N ASP A 356 40.01 -4.19 6.77
CA ASP A 356 39.28 -4.18 5.52
C ASP A 356 38.13 -3.17 5.60
N ASP A 357 37.92 -2.50 4.47
CA ASP A 357 36.92 -1.46 4.27
C ASP A 357 35.53 -1.93 4.70
N ILE A 358 35.02 -1.42 5.82
CA ILE A 358 33.60 -1.60 6.16
C ILE A 358 32.81 -0.88 5.06
N LYS A 359 32.10 -1.65 4.24
CA LYS A 359 31.25 -1.16 3.15
C LYS A 359 29.80 -1.30 3.52
N PHE A 360 28.94 -0.52 2.85
CA PHE A 360 27.51 -0.72 2.91
C PHE A 360 27.12 -2.17 2.60
N CYS A 361 26.22 -2.73 3.42
CA CYS A 361 25.63 -4.04 3.21
C CYS A 361 24.10 -3.91 3.18
N PRO A 362 23.44 -4.21 2.05
CA PRO A 362 21.99 -4.10 1.91
C PRO A 362 21.20 -4.93 2.94
N ASP A 363 21.65 -6.17 3.19
CA ASP A 363 20.94 -7.10 4.07
C ASP A 363 20.96 -6.62 5.52
N THR A 364 22.11 -6.19 6.05
CA THR A 364 22.22 -5.69 7.43
C THR A 364 21.49 -4.36 7.59
N PHE A 365 21.48 -3.52 6.55
CA PHE A 365 20.72 -2.28 6.57
C PHE A 365 19.20 -2.54 6.59
N LEU A 366 18.70 -3.45 5.75
CA LEU A 366 17.29 -3.80 5.76
C LEU A 366 16.85 -4.38 7.11
N GLN A 367 17.66 -5.25 7.72
CA GLN A 367 17.42 -5.76 9.06
C GLN A 367 17.37 -4.65 10.12
N TYR A 368 18.25 -3.63 10.00
CA TYR A 368 18.24 -2.46 10.87
C TYR A 368 16.93 -1.66 10.74
N ILE A 369 16.46 -1.42 9.51
CA ILE A 369 15.20 -0.71 9.25
C ILE A 369 14.02 -1.45 9.87
N VAL A 370 13.90 -2.75 9.61
CA VAL A 370 12.81 -3.59 10.13
C VAL A 370 12.79 -3.56 11.66
N THR A 371 13.96 -3.69 12.30
CA THR A 371 14.09 -3.65 13.76
C THR A 371 13.66 -2.30 14.32
N ALA A 372 14.16 -1.20 13.75
CA ALA A 372 13.81 0.15 14.19
C ALA A 372 12.30 0.45 14.04
N PHE A 373 11.70 0.01 12.94
CA PHE A 373 10.26 0.15 12.69
C PHE A 373 9.44 -0.63 13.72
N LEU A 374 9.74 -1.91 13.93
CA LEU A 374 9.02 -2.75 14.91
C LEU A 374 9.16 -2.21 16.34
N MET A 375 10.34 -1.73 16.73
CA MET A 375 10.54 -1.08 18.04
C MET A 375 9.71 0.19 18.19
N SER A 376 9.55 0.96 17.12
CA SER A 376 8.77 2.21 17.13
C SER A 376 7.27 1.98 17.19
N MET A 377 6.77 0.95 16.51
CA MET A 377 5.35 0.55 16.55
C MET A 377 4.96 -0.17 17.84
N GLY A 378 5.92 -0.77 18.54
CA GLY A 378 5.72 -1.42 19.83
C GLY A 378 4.77 -2.62 19.77
N ALA A 379 3.83 -2.69 20.70
CA ALA A 379 2.86 -3.79 20.81
C ALA A 379 1.65 -3.66 19.86
N GLN A 380 1.59 -2.60 19.04
CA GLN A 380 0.49 -2.40 18.10
C GLN A 380 0.47 -3.54 17.07
N LYS A 381 -0.64 -4.27 17.02
CA LYS A 381 -0.87 -5.29 16.00
C LYS A 381 -1.55 -4.64 14.81
N SER A 382 -0.76 -4.02 13.94
CA SER A 382 -1.23 -3.51 12.66
C SER A 382 -0.78 -4.41 11.51
N ARG A 383 -1.48 -4.30 10.37
CA ARG A 383 -1.08 -4.97 9.13
C ARG A 383 0.37 -4.64 8.73
N SER A 384 0.80 -3.40 8.90
CA SER A 384 2.18 -2.98 8.61
C SER A 384 3.20 -3.68 9.51
N THR A 385 2.92 -3.82 10.81
CA THR A 385 3.81 -4.55 11.73
C THR A 385 3.90 -6.04 11.42
N LEU A 386 2.79 -6.64 10.97
CA LEU A 386 2.80 -8.02 10.48
C LEU A 386 3.66 -8.15 9.21
N HIS A 387 3.50 -7.26 8.24
CA HIS A 387 4.31 -7.30 7.02
C HIS A 387 5.80 -7.12 7.32
N ALA A 388 6.17 -6.30 8.31
CA ALA A 388 7.55 -6.09 8.72
C ALA A 388 8.15 -7.34 9.36
N ARG A 389 7.38 -8.05 10.20
CA ARG A 389 7.79 -9.36 10.71
C ARG A 389 7.93 -10.37 9.57
N ASN A 390 6.99 -10.35 8.62
CA ASN A 390 7.07 -11.26 7.48
C ASN A 390 8.34 -11.03 6.64
N LEU A 391 8.75 -9.76 6.48
CA LEU A 391 9.99 -9.38 5.81
C LEU A 391 11.25 -9.76 6.60
N GLN A 392 11.20 -9.71 7.93
CA GLN A 392 12.34 -10.09 8.77
C GLN A 392 12.78 -11.54 8.53
N ASP A 393 11.81 -12.45 8.42
CA ASP A 393 12.12 -13.86 8.19
C ASP A 393 12.52 -14.14 6.74
N PHE A 394 12.17 -13.27 5.78
CA PHE A 394 12.67 -13.38 4.41
C PHE A 394 14.20 -13.22 4.33
N LEU A 395 14.82 -12.55 5.30
CA LEU A 395 16.27 -12.31 5.37
C LEU A 395 17.01 -13.25 6.33
N SER A 396 16.28 -13.98 7.17
CA SER A 396 16.83 -14.76 8.29
C SER A 396 16.69 -16.25 8.01
N THR A 397 17.64 -17.06 8.48
CA THR A 397 17.53 -18.53 8.40
C THR A 397 16.65 -19.12 9.50
N ASP A 398 16.47 -18.41 10.61
CA ASP A 398 15.65 -18.80 11.75
C ASP A 398 14.23 -18.20 11.61
N CYS A 399 13.44 -18.72 10.67
CA CYS A 399 12.08 -18.23 10.39
C CYS A 399 11.01 -18.90 11.28
N ALA A 400 9.96 -18.16 11.65
CA ALA A 400 8.73 -18.76 12.15
C ALA A 400 8.14 -19.74 11.12
N GLU A 401 7.61 -20.88 11.57
CA GLU A 401 7.02 -21.89 10.65
C GLU A 401 5.82 -21.35 9.85
N ASP A 402 5.13 -20.36 10.39
CA ASP A 402 3.92 -19.77 9.82
C ASP A 402 4.19 -18.65 8.80
N ASN A 403 5.45 -18.28 8.54
CA ASN A 403 5.76 -17.19 7.61
C ASN A 403 5.56 -17.63 6.14
N PRO A 404 4.76 -16.90 5.35
CA PRO A 404 4.52 -17.23 3.94
C PRO A 404 5.80 -17.21 3.08
N TYR A 405 6.78 -16.38 3.42
CA TYR A 405 7.97 -16.11 2.61
C TYR A 405 9.21 -16.91 3.01
N LYS A 406 9.08 -17.81 4.00
CA LYS A 406 10.16 -18.63 4.56
C LYS A 406 11.06 -19.30 3.51
N TYR A 407 10.46 -19.82 2.43
CA TYR A 407 11.19 -20.60 1.43
C TYR A 407 11.68 -19.77 0.23
N TYR A 408 11.34 -18.48 0.16
CA TYR A 408 11.62 -17.67 -1.03
C TYR A 408 13.11 -17.46 -1.23
N GLN A 409 13.85 -17.13 -0.15
CA GLN A 409 15.28 -16.91 -0.26
C GLN A 409 16.02 -18.17 -0.71
N ALA A 410 15.72 -19.32 -0.10
CA ALA A 410 16.32 -20.60 -0.47
C ALA A 410 16.04 -20.96 -1.93
N PHE A 411 14.78 -20.84 -2.35
CA PHE A 411 14.39 -21.09 -3.74
C PHE A 411 15.11 -20.16 -4.72
N LEU A 412 15.20 -18.86 -4.43
CA LEU A 412 15.84 -17.90 -5.35
C LEU A 412 17.35 -18.12 -5.45
N LEU A 413 18.02 -18.58 -4.37
CA LEU A 413 19.43 -18.96 -4.39
C LEU A 413 19.72 -20.14 -5.32
N ASP A 414 18.80 -21.09 -5.44
CA ASP A 414 18.96 -22.21 -6.39
C ASP A 414 18.91 -21.74 -7.87
N TYR A 415 18.39 -20.55 -8.14
CA TYR A 415 18.23 -19.98 -9.48
C TYR A 415 19.33 -18.95 -9.83
N ASP A 416 20.32 -18.74 -8.95
CA ASP A 416 21.34 -17.68 -9.10
C ASP A 416 22.08 -17.73 -10.45
N ASN A 417 22.38 -18.94 -10.94
CA ASN A 417 23.12 -19.13 -12.18
C ASN A 417 22.26 -19.15 -13.46
N LEU A 418 20.94 -18.92 -13.36
CA LEU A 418 20.06 -19.04 -14.52
C LEU A 418 19.95 -17.72 -15.32
N PRO A 419 19.81 -17.79 -16.67
CA PRO A 419 19.70 -16.61 -17.52
C PRO A 419 18.58 -15.64 -17.12
N VAL A 420 17.49 -16.14 -16.52
CA VAL A 420 16.35 -15.34 -16.06
C VAL A 420 16.76 -14.25 -15.05
N MET A 421 17.81 -14.46 -14.26
CA MET A 421 18.33 -13.45 -13.31
C MET A 421 19.00 -12.27 -14.04
N SER A 422 19.47 -12.48 -15.26
CA SER A 422 20.03 -11.43 -16.12
C SER A 422 18.97 -10.68 -16.93
N ILE A 423 17.76 -11.25 -17.11
CA ILE A 423 16.65 -10.57 -17.79
C ILE A 423 16.11 -9.46 -16.89
N THR A 424 15.89 -8.27 -17.46
CA THR A 424 15.31 -7.15 -16.71
C THR A 424 13.86 -7.45 -16.35
N LEU A 425 13.55 -7.39 -15.06
CA LEU A 425 12.18 -7.54 -14.57
C LEU A 425 11.38 -6.26 -14.90
N ASN A 426 10.44 -6.37 -15.84
CA ASN A 426 9.62 -5.25 -16.27
C ASN A 426 8.20 -5.39 -15.69
N PRO A 427 7.74 -4.46 -14.83
CA PRO A 427 6.42 -4.55 -14.19
C PRO A 427 5.26 -4.45 -15.19
N LEU A 428 5.48 -3.84 -16.36
CA LEU A 428 4.45 -3.69 -17.39
C LEU A 428 4.30 -4.95 -18.25
N PHE A 429 5.39 -5.69 -18.48
CA PHE A 429 5.43 -6.86 -19.35
C PHE A 429 6.46 -7.87 -18.84
N LEU A 430 6.00 -8.92 -18.16
CA LEU A 430 6.86 -9.95 -17.58
C LEU A 430 7.33 -10.93 -18.65
N ASP A 431 8.60 -11.37 -18.58
CA ASP A 431 9.09 -12.47 -19.41
C ASP A 431 8.46 -13.81 -18.97
N ASP A 432 8.32 -14.76 -19.89
CA ASP A 432 7.77 -16.09 -19.59
C ASP A 432 8.53 -16.80 -18.46
N SER A 433 9.84 -16.55 -18.34
CA SER A 433 10.66 -17.10 -17.26
C SER A 433 10.31 -16.47 -15.91
N HIS A 434 10.01 -15.17 -15.88
CA HIS A 434 9.53 -14.49 -14.66
C HIS A 434 8.13 -14.94 -14.26
N LEU A 435 7.24 -15.16 -15.23
CA LEU A 435 5.90 -15.73 -14.97
C LEU A 435 6.00 -17.09 -14.27
N LYS A 436 6.86 -17.98 -14.78
CA LYS A 436 7.12 -19.29 -14.15
C LYS A 436 7.72 -19.16 -12.75
N MET A 437 8.64 -18.21 -12.53
CA MET A 437 9.20 -17.97 -11.19
C MET A 437 8.11 -17.54 -10.21
N LEU A 438 7.24 -16.60 -10.60
CA LEU A 438 6.12 -16.16 -9.76
C LEU A 438 5.16 -17.32 -9.43
N GLU A 439 4.87 -18.18 -10.41
CA GLU A 439 4.07 -19.37 -10.21
C GLU A 439 4.71 -20.32 -9.18
N HIS A 440 6.03 -20.56 -9.29
CA HIS A 440 6.74 -21.42 -8.32
C HIS A 440 6.76 -20.79 -6.92
N LEU A 441 7.02 -19.49 -6.79
CA LEU A 441 6.97 -18.79 -5.51
C LEU A 441 5.59 -18.94 -4.84
N MET A 442 4.51 -18.83 -5.61
CA MET A 442 3.16 -19.10 -5.10
C MET A 442 3.04 -20.53 -4.57
N MET A 443 3.54 -21.53 -5.29
CA MET A 443 3.40 -22.94 -4.91
C MET A 443 4.23 -23.35 -3.69
N ILE A 444 5.42 -22.76 -3.49
CA ILE A 444 6.29 -23.09 -2.34
C ILE A 444 5.91 -22.34 -1.06
N THR A 445 4.97 -21.39 -1.14
CA THR A 445 4.53 -20.62 0.03
C THR A 445 3.78 -21.54 1.00
N HIS A 446 4.36 -21.76 2.18
CA HIS A 446 3.69 -22.52 3.22
C HIS A 446 2.50 -21.74 3.76
N SER A 447 1.37 -22.43 3.95
CA SER A 447 0.15 -21.85 4.48
C SER A 447 -0.40 -22.78 5.55
N PRO A 448 -0.63 -22.29 6.77
CA PRO A 448 -1.24 -23.11 7.82
C PRO A 448 -2.63 -23.56 7.37
N ALA A 449 -3.04 -24.73 7.87
CA ALA A 449 -4.35 -25.28 7.53
C ALA A 449 -5.45 -24.26 7.90
N PRO A 450 -6.41 -24.01 7.00
CA PRO A 450 -7.40 -22.98 7.22
C PRO A 450 -8.34 -23.38 8.36
N VAL A 451 -8.46 -22.52 9.37
CA VAL A 451 -9.43 -22.71 10.46
C VAL A 451 -10.62 -21.80 10.21
N THR A 452 -11.81 -22.38 10.28
CA THR A 452 -13.08 -21.65 10.15
C THR A 452 -13.90 -21.79 11.42
N ARG A 453 -14.64 -20.73 11.76
CA ARG A 453 -15.67 -20.79 12.79
C ARG A 453 -17.01 -21.14 12.15
N PRO A 454 -17.89 -21.90 12.83
CA PRO A 454 -19.20 -22.23 12.26
C PRO A 454 -20.03 -20.95 12.09
N ALA A 455 -20.83 -20.92 11.01
CA ALA A 455 -21.86 -19.90 10.86
C ALA A 455 -22.85 -20.02 12.02
N LYS A 456 -23.04 -18.91 12.74
CA LYS A 456 -23.92 -18.82 13.91
C LYS A 456 -24.91 -17.70 13.65
N VAL A 457 -26.20 -17.97 13.83
CA VAL A 457 -27.20 -16.91 13.89
C VAL A 457 -27.41 -16.58 15.36
N THR A 458 -27.15 -15.34 15.75
CA THR A 458 -27.25 -14.91 17.15
C THR A 458 -28.58 -14.19 17.36
N ALA A 459 -29.54 -14.89 17.96
CA ALA A 459 -30.85 -14.32 18.28
C ALA A 459 -30.73 -13.30 19.42
N ARG A 460 -31.29 -12.10 19.22
CA ARG A 460 -31.23 -11.02 20.20
C ARG A 460 -32.28 -11.19 21.30
N ASN A 461 -31.85 -11.06 22.55
CA ASN A 461 -32.78 -10.92 23.69
C ASN A 461 -32.93 -9.44 24.07
N GLY A 462 -33.96 -9.12 24.87
CA GLY A 462 -34.24 -7.74 25.28
C GLY A 462 -33.16 -7.09 26.16
N ASP A 463 -32.19 -7.86 26.67
CA ASP A 463 -31.16 -7.39 27.59
C ASP A 463 -29.92 -6.83 26.86
N VAL A 464 -29.73 -7.16 25.58
CA VAL A 464 -28.65 -6.61 24.76
C VAL A 464 -28.98 -5.15 24.45
N LYS A 465 -28.11 -4.22 24.86
CA LYS A 465 -28.32 -2.77 24.71
C LYS A 465 -27.80 -2.17 23.41
N PHE A 466 -26.67 -2.65 22.92
CA PHE A 466 -25.97 -2.09 21.76
C PHE A 466 -25.97 -3.07 20.60
N ALA A 467 -25.72 -2.58 19.40
CA ALA A 467 -25.72 -3.36 18.17
C ALA A 467 -24.35 -3.37 17.51
N VAL A 468 -24.08 -4.41 16.73
CA VAL A 468 -22.89 -4.51 15.88
C VAL A 468 -22.79 -3.29 14.96
N GLY A 469 -21.59 -2.72 14.86
CA GLY A 469 -21.29 -1.52 14.08
C GLY A 469 -21.42 -0.20 14.85
N MET A 470 -22.05 -0.19 16.03
CA MET A 470 -22.14 1.02 16.86
C MET A 470 -20.77 1.41 17.44
N ILE A 471 -20.56 2.72 17.59
CA ILE A 471 -19.42 3.29 18.30
C ILE A 471 -19.84 3.56 19.74
N CYS A 472 -19.14 2.94 20.69
CA CYS A 472 -19.39 3.05 22.12
C CYS A 472 -18.17 3.60 22.86
N TYR A 473 -18.38 4.00 24.11
CA TYR A 473 -17.33 4.47 25.00
C TYR A 473 -17.19 3.56 26.22
N HIS A 474 -15.97 3.17 26.54
CA HIS A 474 -15.67 2.33 27.69
C HIS A 474 -15.42 3.19 28.93
N GLN A 475 -16.41 3.29 29.83
CA GLN A 475 -16.39 4.25 30.94
C GLN A 475 -15.25 4.06 31.96
N ARG A 476 -14.82 2.81 32.23
CA ARG A 476 -13.78 2.54 33.24
C ARG A 476 -12.35 2.86 32.76
N TYR A 477 -12.09 2.71 31.46
CA TYR A 477 -10.76 2.84 30.87
C TYR A 477 -10.67 3.99 29.86
N ASN A 478 -11.77 4.72 29.68
CA ASN A 478 -11.82 6.01 28.99
C ASN A 478 -11.38 5.96 27.51
N TYR A 479 -11.88 4.98 26.75
CA TYR A 479 -11.59 4.82 25.32
C TYR A 479 -12.85 4.57 24.48
N ALA A 480 -12.82 4.99 23.21
CA ALA A 480 -13.86 4.68 22.23
C ALA A 480 -13.58 3.34 21.52
N CYS A 481 -14.63 2.65 21.10
CA CYS A 481 -14.53 1.36 20.41
C CYS A 481 -15.69 1.11 19.44
N VAL A 482 -15.46 0.27 18.44
CA VAL A 482 -16.49 -0.24 17.51
C VAL A 482 -16.89 -1.65 17.93
N ILE A 483 -18.20 -1.93 18.00
CA ILE A 483 -18.72 -3.26 18.33
C ILE A 483 -18.65 -4.17 17.10
N LEU A 484 -17.93 -5.30 17.20
CA LEU A 484 -17.86 -6.35 16.18
C LEU A 484 -18.90 -7.46 16.36
N GLY A 485 -19.31 -7.70 17.61
CA GLY A 485 -20.20 -8.81 17.96
C GLY A 485 -20.54 -8.81 19.45
N TRP A 486 -21.48 -9.65 19.85
CA TRP A 486 -21.88 -9.77 21.26
C TRP A 486 -22.30 -11.20 21.62
N ASP A 487 -22.07 -11.56 22.88
CA ASP A 487 -22.57 -12.78 23.50
C ASP A 487 -23.56 -12.43 24.62
N PRO A 488 -24.72 -13.09 24.69
CA PRO A 488 -25.72 -12.80 25.71
C PRO A 488 -25.25 -13.12 27.13
N ILE A 489 -24.27 -14.04 27.26
CA ILE A 489 -23.65 -14.48 28.51
C ILE A 489 -22.15 -14.56 28.28
N CYS A 490 -21.34 -14.31 29.31
CA CYS A 490 -19.89 -14.43 29.23
C CYS A 490 -19.46 -15.81 28.72
N SER A 491 -18.52 -15.84 27.76
CA SER A 491 -17.86 -17.08 27.38
C SER A 491 -17.14 -17.71 28.58
N ILE A 492 -17.28 -19.03 28.73
CA ILE A 492 -16.75 -19.81 29.86
C ILE A 492 -15.23 -19.63 29.98
N ASP A 493 -14.51 -19.58 28.86
CA ASP A 493 -13.05 -19.43 28.81
C ASP A 493 -12.59 -18.07 29.37
N MET A 494 -13.43 -17.05 29.20
CA MET A 494 -13.15 -15.68 29.63
C MET A 494 -13.58 -15.45 31.09
N GLY A 495 -14.67 -16.08 31.55
CA GLY A 495 -15.25 -15.87 32.88
C GLY A 495 -14.32 -16.13 34.06
N ASN A 496 -13.24 -16.91 33.87
CA ASN A 496 -12.24 -17.19 34.90
C ASN A 496 -11.23 -16.04 35.13
N ARG A 497 -11.24 -15.00 34.30
CA ARG A 497 -10.33 -13.85 34.47
C ARG A 497 -10.72 -13.01 35.69
N GLN A 498 -9.73 -12.60 36.47
CA GLN A 498 -9.92 -11.76 37.68
C GLN A 498 -10.72 -10.47 37.39
N GLU A 499 -10.53 -9.87 36.22
CA GLU A 499 -11.24 -8.66 35.80
C GLU A 499 -12.76 -8.85 35.79
N PHE A 500 -13.24 -10.05 35.46
CA PHE A 500 -14.67 -10.36 35.36
C PHE A 500 -15.30 -10.87 36.66
N GLN A 501 -14.49 -11.24 37.65
CA GLN A 501 -14.98 -11.57 39.00
C GLN A 501 -15.47 -10.32 39.77
N SER A 502 -14.99 -9.14 39.36
CA SER A 502 -15.33 -7.84 39.99
C SER A 502 -16.55 -7.13 39.38
N LEU A 503 -17.26 -7.78 38.45
CA LEU A 503 -18.41 -7.21 37.72
C LEU A 503 -19.64 -7.06 38.62
N ARG A 504 -20.31 -5.90 38.56
CA ARG A 504 -21.51 -5.65 39.39
C ARG A 504 -22.72 -6.41 38.88
N LEU A 505 -22.83 -6.55 37.56
CA LEU A 505 -23.93 -7.30 36.93
C LEU A 505 -23.59 -8.79 36.74
N GLY A 506 -22.40 -9.23 37.18
CA GLY A 506 -21.93 -10.60 37.10
C GLY A 506 -21.69 -11.08 35.66
N LEU A 507 -21.53 -12.40 35.50
CA LEU A 507 -21.22 -13.05 34.20
C LEU A 507 -22.46 -13.32 33.32
N LYS A 508 -23.67 -13.12 33.86
CA LYS A 508 -24.94 -13.33 33.14
C LYS A 508 -25.37 -12.14 32.27
N GLN A 509 -24.67 -11.01 32.38
CA GLN A 509 -24.88 -9.87 31.48
C GLN A 509 -24.30 -10.15 30.09
N THR A 510 -24.69 -9.33 29.11
CA THR A 510 -24.12 -9.34 27.76
C THR A 510 -22.65 -8.91 27.77
N PHE A 511 -21.84 -9.53 26.93
CA PHE A 511 -20.47 -9.15 26.65
C PHE A 511 -20.31 -8.83 25.16
N TYR A 512 -19.39 -7.92 24.85
CA TYR A 512 -19.16 -7.40 23.50
C TYR A 512 -17.71 -7.67 23.06
N ASN A 513 -17.55 -8.13 21.84
CA ASN A 513 -16.28 -8.10 21.13
C ASN A 513 -16.15 -6.73 20.46
N VAL A 514 -15.11 -5.97 20.81
CA VAL A 514 -14.92 -4.60 20.32
C VAL A 514 -13.51 -4.39 19.79
N VAL A 515 -13.36 -3.49 18.83
CA VAL A 515 -12.05 -2.93 18.44
C VAL A 515 -11.92 -1.56 19.09
N ALA A 516 -10.95 -1.41 19.98
CA ALA A 516 -10.65 -0.16 20.64
C ALA A 516 -9.88 0.80 19.72
N ILE A 517 -9.86 2.09 20.08
CA ILE A 517 -9.18 3.17 19.33
C ILE A 517 -7.67 2.91 19.08
N ASP A 518 -7.05 2.01 19.85
CA ASP A 518 -5.66 1.58 19.69
C ASP A 518 -5.50 0.34 18.78
N GLN A 519 -6.55 -0.03 18.03
CA GLN A 519 -6.64 -1.20 17.14
C GLN A 519 -6.64 -2.55 17.86
N SER A 520 -6.70 -2.59 19.20
CA SER A 520 -6.76 -3.86 19.93
C SER A 520 -8.19 -4.41 20.00
N GLU A 521 -8.31 -5.71 19.76
CA GLU A 521 -9.55 -6.46 20.01
C GLU A 521 -9.69 -6.75 21.51
N ARG A 522 -10.87 -6.45 22.08
CA ARG A 522 -11.15 -6.59 23.51
C ARG A 522 -12.52 -7.20 23.75
N TYR A 523 -12.64 -7.96 24.84
CA TYR A 523 -13.91 -8.53 25.31
C TYR A 523 -14.40 -7.73 26.51
N VAL A 524 -15.56 -7.08 26.38
CA VAL A 524 -16.01 -6.04 27.30
C VAL A 524 -17.40 -6.34 27.82
N ALA A 525 -17.60 -6.23 29.14
CA ALA A 525 -18.91 -6.36 29.76
C ALA A 525 -19.83 -5.16 29.44
N GLN A 526 -21.12 -5.42 29.23
CA GLN A 526 -22.11 -4.38 28.92
C GLN A 526 -22.12 -3.23 29.93
N GLU A 527 -21.93 -3.50 31.23
CA GLU A 527 -21.93 -2.46 32.26
C GLU A 527 -20.82 -1.41 32.10
N TYR A 528 -19.80 -1.69 31.28
CA TYR A 528 -18.72 -0.72 31.01
C TYR A 528 -18.91 0.07 29.72
N LEU A 529 -19.93 -0.22 28.92
CA LEU A 529 -20.20 0.49 27.67
C LEU A 529 -21.33 1.50 27.84
N ILE A 530 -21.12 2.68 27.27
CA ILE A 530 -22.12 3.73 27.10
C ILE A 530 -22.18 4.14 25.62
N ASP A 531 -23.35 4.62 25.17
CA ASP A 531 -23.50 5.17 23.82
C ASP A 531 -22.70 6.47 23.67
N VAL A 532 -22.15 6.67 22.46
CA VAL A 532 -21.53 7.94 22.07
C VAL A 532 -22.59 8.77 21.38
N PRO A 533 -23.05 9.91 21.93
CA PRO A 533 -24.19 10.60 21.36
C PRO A 533 -23.93 11.23 20.00
N ASN A 534 -22.68 11.63 19.73
CA ASN A 534 -22.24 12.16 18.45
C ASN A 534 -21.03 11.35 17.98
N PRO A 535 -21.25 10.15 17.44
CA PRO A 535 -20.17 9.29 16.99
C PRO A 535 -19.49 9.92 15.77
N ASN A 536 -18.16 9.94 15.76
CA ASN A 536 -17.38 10.37 14.60
C ASN A 536 -16.77 9.14 13.92
N ARG A 537 -16.59 9.24 12.60
CA ARG A 537 -15.87 8.24 11.81
C ARG A 537 -14.46 8.01 12.35
N LEU A 538 -14.09 6.76 12.59
CA LEU A 538 -12.79 6.36 13.14
C LEU A 538 -11.90 5.79 12.02
N HIS A 539 -11.41 6.65 11.14
CA HIS A 539 -10.62 6.27 9.95
C HIS A 539 -9.46 5.29 10.24
N HIS A 540 -8.76 5.46 11.35
CA HIS A 540 -7.60 4.64 11.72
C HIS A 540 -7.97 3.21 12.16
N LEU A 541 -9.25 2.88 12.34
CA LEU A 541 -9.74 1.53 12.62
C LEU A 541 -10.24 0.81 11.36
N GLU A 542 -10.45 1.53 10.26
CA GLU A 542 -11.13 0.99 9.07
C GLU A 542 -10.39 -0.21 8.50
N ASP A 543 -9.06 -0.20 8.43
CA ASP A 543 -8.28 -1.35 7.95
C ASP A 543 -8.46 -2.62 8.81
N VAL A 544 -8.75 -2.47 10.10
CA VAL A 544 -8.95 -3.60 11.04
C VAL A 544 -10.37 -4.14 10.94
N ILE A 545 -11.35 -3.24 10.83
CA ILE A 545 -12.77 -3.61 10.82
C ILE A 545 -13.31 -3.87 9.42
N ALA A 546 -12.57 -3.54 8.36
CA ALA A 546 -13.04 -3.59 6.97
C ALA A 546 -13.52 -4.98 6.53
N LYS A 547 -12.99 -6.07 7.10
CA LYS A 547 -13.50 -7.44 6.88
C LYS A 547 -14.99 -7.59 7.22
N TYR A 548 -15.49 -6.79 8.15
CA TYR A 548 -16.81 -6.94 8.79
C TYR A 548 -17.84 -5.91 8.32
N PHE A 549 -17.39 -4.75 7.85
CA PHE A 549 -18.25 -3.61 7.53
C PHE A 549 -18.01 -3.11 6.11
N THR A 550 -19.05 -2.50 5.53
CA THR A 550 -19.02 -1.97 4.16
C THR A 550 -18.69 -0.48 4.12
N HIS A 551 -19.22 0.33 5.03
CA HIS A 551 -18.98 1.77 5.08
C HIS A 551 -19.42 2.36 6.43
N TYR A 552 -19.07 3.62 6.66
CA TYR A 552 -19.62 4.44 7.73
C TYR A 552 -20.81 5.24 7.20
N ASP A 553 -21.97 5.19 7.86
CA ASP A 553 -23.22 5.80 7.37
C ASP A 553 -23.53 7.18 7.98
N GLY A 554 -22.54 7.79 8.65
CA GLY A 554 -22.71 9.03 9.40
C GLY A 554 -23.05 8.84 10.88
N TYR A 555 -23.35 7.61 11.32
CA TYR A 555 -23.61 7.29 12.73
C TYR A 555 -22.84 6.05 13.19
N CYS A 556 -22.91 4.96 12.42
CA CYS A 556 -22.32 3.67 12.72
C CYS A 556 -21.63 3.06 11.50
N TYR A 557 -20.89 1.98 11.72
CA TYR A 557 -20.35 1.17 10.63
C TYR A 557 -21.40 0.13 10.21
N VAL A 558 -21.74 0.10 8.92
CA VAL A 558 -22.78 -0.79 8.37
C VAL A 558 -22.19 -2.18 8.13
N PRO A 559 -22.73 -3.25 8.75
CA PRO A 559 -22.26 -4.61 8.54
C PRO A 559 -22.31 -5.03 7.07
N ASN A 560 -21.42 -5.94 6.67
CA ASN A 560 -21.56 -6.65 5.41
C ASN A 560 -22.64 -7.73 5.48
N GLU A 561 -22.93 -8.36 4.33
CA GLU A 561 -23.97 -9.39 4.20
C GLU A 561 -23.74 -10.55 5.19
N GLU A 562 -22.50 -10.96 5.40
CA GLU A 562 -22.16 -12.08 6.29
C GLU A 562 -22.35 -11.72 7.77
N LEU A 563 -21.92 -10.54 8.20
CA LEU A 563 -22.10 -10.10 9.60
C LEU A 563 -23.56 -9.76 9.91
N GLU A 564 -24.30 -9.19 8.96
CA GLU A 564 -25.73 -8.97 9.11
C GLU A 564 -26.49 -10.31 9.22
N SER A 565 -26.05 -11.35 8.50
CA SER A 565 -26.61 -12.70 8.65
C SER A 565 -26.32 -13.34 10.03
N GLU A 566 -25.21 -12.95 10.66
CA GLU A 566 -24.83 -13.40 12.00
C GLU A 566 -25.66 -12.72 13.10
N TYR A 567 -26.03 -11.45 12.89
CA TYR A 567 -26.81 -10.60 13.83
C TYR A 567 -28.02 -9.94 13.14
N PRO A 568 -29.01 -10.72 12.68
CA PRO A 568 -30.12 -10.20 11.87
C PRO A 568 -31.04 -9.20 12.60
N ASP A 569 -31.07 -9.24 13.93
CA ASP A 569 -31.94 -8.41 14.76
C ASP A 569 -31.31 -7.04 15.12
N ASP A 570 -30.05 -6.79 14.73
CA ASP A 570 -29.30 -5.59 15.13
C ASP A 570 -29.60 -4.35 14.26
N GLY A 571 -30.05 -4.54 13.02
CA GLY A 571 -30.44 -3.46 12.11
C GLY A 571 -31.48 -2.48 12.69
N PRO A 572 -32.62 -2.97 13.19
CA PRO A 572 -33.63 -2.12 13.85
C PRO A 572 -33.08 -1.35 15.05
N ILE A 573 -32.15 -1.94 15.81
CA ILE A 573 -31.55 -1.28 16.98
C ILE A 573 -30.67 -0.11 16.54
N ARG A 574 -29.82 -0.31 15.51
CA ARG A 574 -29.03 0.79 14.94
C ARG A 574 -29.91 1.95 14.49
N ALA A 575 -31.02 1.67 13.81
CA ALA A 575 -31.98 2.67 13.36
C ALA A 575 -32.54 3.50 14.53
N VAL A 576 -32.98 2.86 15.62
CA VAL A 576 -33.50 3.56 16.81
C VAL A 576 -32.47 4.53 17.42
N TYR A 577 -31.20 4.12 17.47
CA TYR A 577 -30.14 4.99 17.98
C TYR A 577 -29.79 6.12 17.00
N LYS A 578 -29.81 5.85 15.70
CA LYS A 578 -29.60 6.85 14.65
C LYS A 578 -30.69 7.91 14.64
N ASP A 579 -31.95 7.51 14.76
CA ASP A 579 -33.10 8.44 14.83
C ASP A 579 -32.97 9.39 16.04
N LYS A 580 -32.55 8.86 17.20
CA LYS A 580 -32.29 9.68 18.40
C LYS A 580 -31.18 10.70 18.18
N PHE A 581 -30.12 10.32 17.47
CA PHE A 581 -29.02 11.20 17.11
C PHE A 581 -29.47 12.31 16.15
N GLU A 582 -30.21 11.96 15.10
CA GLU A 582 -30.73 12.92 14.11
C GLU A 582 -31.66 13.94 14.78
N LEU A 583 -32.63 13.48 15.58
CA LEU A 583 -33.52 14.34 16.37
C LEU A 583 -32.76 15.29 17.30
N ARG A 584 -31.68 14.82 17.93
CA ARG A 584 -30.84 15.66 18.79
C ARG A 584 -30.10 16.73 17.98
N ASN A 585 -29.55 16.38 16.84
CA ASN A 585 -28.84 17.32 15.97
C ASN A 585 -29.76 18.38 15.38
N GLU A 586 -30.99 18.01 15.00
CA GLU A 586 -32.00 18.96 14.56
C GLU A 586 -32.33 19.99 15.65
N ARG A 587 -32.52 19.54 16.89
CA ARG A 587 -32.75 20.43 18.04
C ARG A 587 -31.58 21.38 18.27
N LEU A 588 -30.34 20.89 18.20
CA LEU A 588 -29.14 21.71 18.36
C LEU A 588 -29.01 22.74 17.23
N ARG A 589 -29.29 22.36 15.98
CA ARG A 589 -29.30 23.28 14.83
C ARG A 589 -30.38 24.36 14.99
N ALA A 590 -31.58 23.98 15.41
CA ALA A 590 -32.67 24.93 15.67
C ALA A 590 -32.31 25.94 16.79
N GLN A 591 -31.66 25.47 17.86
CA GLN A 591 -31.16 26.34 18.94
C GLN A 591 -30.05 27.28 18.45
N ALA A 592 -29.12 26.79 17.62
CA ALA A 592 -28.05 27.62 17.07
C ALA A 592 -28.57 28.71 16.13
N VAL A 593 -29.57 28.41 15.30
CA VAL A 593 -30.24 29.41 14.44
C VAL A 593 -31.00 30.43 15.30
N ALA A 594 -31.74 29.98 16.32
CA ALA A 594 -32.44 30.90 17.23
C ALA A 594 -31.49 31.82 18.01
N ALA A 595 -30.26 31.37 18.30
CA ALA A 595 -29.22 32.17 18.95
C ALA A 595 -28.49 33.14 18.01
N GLN A 596 -28.62 32.99 16.68
CA GLN A 596 -28.07 33.93 15.69
C GLN A 596 -29.07 35.02 15.28
N VAL A 597 -30.36 34.80 15.56
CA VAL A 597 -31.46 35.74 15.25
C VAL A 597 -31.75 36.69 16.42
N ASN A 598 -31.27 36.36 17.62
CA ASN A 598 -31.23 37.25 18.80
C ASN A 598 -29.84 37.87 18.93
#